data_AF-G8TGG7-F1
#
_entry.id   AF-G8TGG7-F1
#
_cell.length_a   1.000
_cell.length_b   1.000
_cell.length_c   1.000
_cell.angle_alpha   90.00
_cell.angle_beta   90.00
_cell.angle_gamma   90.00
#
_symmetry.space_group_name_H-M   'P 1'
#
loop_
_entity.id
_entity.type
_entity.pdbx_description
1 polymer ?
#
loop_
_entity_poly.entity_id
_entity_poly.type
_entity_poly.pdbx_seq_one_letter_code
_entity_poly.pdbx_strand_id
1 'polypeptide(L)'
;MRFLLLFVLCAGVIDSRAQNCSSSALMTKGAKLEYMVYTPGYRDEKALKMTFEVTNVADSAGGTFSTITKKGIGIKDAENDHYEKTIRLQCDGKNLLIPFDFYSADTTWFNDASNTIVKRHLFYTGNAPIADPDAHYTIPLVLEGAAGLAIATKQIKQAFTKTGELPTQGTDGWHKVKGESGIWSKDYEMLTIIKAIKVAGKEKVTTAAGTFECYIINVDCDFQFNGATLVNRYTMRYNPEAGLVKMEIDMFSGNRKIGRSGSVELLSVKK
;
A
#
# COMPACT_ATOMS: atom_id res chain seq x y z
N MET A 1 -58.04 17.55 41.43
CA MET A 1 -56.64 17.07 41.44
C MET A 1 -56.26 16.64 40.03
N ARG A 2 -55.51 17.51 39.33
CA ARG A 2 -54.97 17.32 37.99
C ARG A 2 -53.44 17.38 38.14
N PHE A 3 -52.73 16.30 37.87
CA PHE A 3 -51.30 16.33 37.58
C PHE A 3 -51.04 15.29 36.48
N LEU A 4 -51.12 15.77 35.24
CA LEU A 4 -50.80 15.07 34.01
C LEU A 4 -49.30 15.22 33.79
N LEU A 5 -48.50 14.27 34.26
CA LEU A 5 -47.05 14.26 34.07
C LEU A 5 -46.73 13.63 32.71
N LEU A 6 -46.72 14.47 31.67
CA LEU A 6 -46.30 14.12 30.32
C LEU A 6 -44.77 14.00 30.29
N PHE A 7 -44.24 12.82 30.65
CA PHE A 7 -42.83 12.48 30.48
C PHE A 7 -42.57 12.32 28.98
N VAL A 8 -42.22 13.42 28.32
CA VAL A 8 -41.73 13.43 26.94
C VAL A 8 -40.41 12.66 26.92
N LEU A 9 -40.50 11.37 26.57
CA LEU A 9 -39.38 10.61 26.03
C LEU A 9 -38.93 11.31 24.74
N CYS A 10 -38.13 12.36 24.87
CA CYS A 10 -37.18 12.75 23.86
C CYS A 10 -36.14 11.61 23.80
N ALA A 11 -36.51 10.50 23.18
CA ALA A 11 -35.57 9.62 22.53
C ALA A 11 -34.91 10.45 21.43
N GLY A 12 -33.93 11.26 21.83
CA GLY A 12 -32.94 11.79 20.94
C GLY A 12 -32.28 10.57 20.33
N VAL A 13 -32.77 10.19 19.14
CA VAL A 13 -32.03 9.37 18.22
C VAL A 13 -30.82 10.23 17.89
N ILE A 14 -29.79 10.13 18.72
CA ILE A 14 -28.48 10.63 18.37
C ILE A 14 -28.15 9.74 17.19
N ASP A 15 -28.44 10.24 15.99
CA ASP A 15 -27.93 9.71 14.75
C ASP A 15 -26.42 9.79 14.92
N SER A 16 -25.84 8.75 15.53
CA SER A 16 -24.45 8.39 15.38
C SER A 16 -24.31 8.03 13.93
N ARG A 17 -24.28 9.06 13.07
CA ARG A 17 -23.73 8.97 11.73
C ARG A 17 -22.26 8.69 11.96
N ALA A 18 -21.95 7.44 12.29
CA ALA A 18 -20.65 6.85 12.12
C ALA A 18 -20.16 7.38 10.78
N GLN A 19 -19.04 8.08 10.79
CA GLN A 19 -18.57 8.80 9.62
C GLN A 19 -18.38 7.77 8.52
N ASN A 20 -19.34 7.77 7.60
CA ASN A 20 -19.43 6.70 6.64
C ASN A 20 -18.23 6.89 5.70
N CYS A 21 -17.46 5.83 5.47
CA CYS A 21 -16.24 5.92 4.65
C CYS A 21 -16.52 6.27 3.17
N SER A 22 -17.79 6.53 2.83
CA SER A 22 -18.31 6.88 1.52
C SER A 22 -17.65 8.10 0.87
N SER A 23 -16.98 8.98 1.61
CA SER A 23 -16.22 10.09 1.01
C SER A 23 -14.89 9.66 0.41
N SER A 24 -14.37 8.50 0.81
CA SER A 24 -13.12 7.94 0.29
C SER A 24 -13.34 7.33 -1.09
N ALA A 25 -12.44 7.65 -2.02
CA ALA A 25 -12.39 7.03 -3.35
C ALA A 25 -12.29 5.50 -3.25
N LEU A 26 -11.60 4.98 -2.23
CA LEU A 26 -11.43 3.53 -2.00
C LEU A 26 -12.72 2.82 -1.56
N MET A 27 -13.77 3.58 -1.23
CA MET A 27 -15.07 3.08 -0.80
C MET A 27 -16.19 3.57 -1.74
N THR A 28 -15.85 4.03 -2.94
CA THR A 28 -16.81 4.48 -3.96
C THR A 28 -16.78 3.52 -5.14
N LYS A 29 -17.88 2.80 -5.39
CA LYS A 29 -17.97 1.85 -6.50
C LYS A 29 -17.73 2.57 -7.85
N GLY A 30 -16.86 2.03 -8.67
CA GLY A 30 -16.47 2.59 -9.96
C GLY A 30 -15.28 3.54 -9.89
N ALA A 31 -14.84 3.92 -8.68
CA ALA A 31 -13.68 4.79 -8.53
C ALA A 31 -12.41 4.13 -9.08
N LYS A 32 -11.57 4.93 -9.73
CA LYS A 32 -10.30 4.53 -10.32
C LYS A 32 -9.17 5.41 -9.82
N LEU A 33 -8.09 4.79 -9.35
CA LEU A 33 -6.87 5.46 -8.92
C LEU A 33 -5.70 4.93 -9.74
N GLU A 34 -4.81 5.83 -10.15
CA GLU A 34 -3.58 5.47 -10.86
C GLU A 34 -2.37 6.02 -10.13
N TYR A 35 -1.34 5.20 -10.01
CA TYR A 35 -0.10 5.52 -9.32
C TYR A 35 1.10 5.22 -10.21
N MET A 36 2.15 6.03 -10.07
CA MET A 36 3.48 5.72 -10.57
C MET A 36 4.35 5.26 -9.42
N VAL A 37 5.04 4.14 -9.61
CA VAL A 37 6.07 3.64 -8.70
C VAL A 37 7.43 4.01 -9.29
N TYR A 38 8.31 4.51 -8.42
CA TYR A 38 9.67 4.89 -8.77
C TYR A 38 10.65 4.04 -7.97
N THR A 39 11.71 3.60 -8.64
CA THR A 39 12.84 2.93 -7.99
C THR A 39 14.04 3.87 -7.88
N PRO A 40 14.86 3.71 -6.85
CA PRO A 40 16.03 4.53 -6.65
C PRO A 40 17.06 4.23 -7.73
N GLY A 41 17.40 5.28 -8.47
CA GLY A 41 18.38 5.29 -9.55
C GLY A 41 18.84 6.72 -9.81
N TYR A 42 19.54 6.95 -10.92
CA TYR A 42 19.88 8.31 -11.34
C TYR A 42 18.61 8.95 -11.93
N ARG A 43 17.89 9.76 -11.13
CA ARG A 43 16.68 10.56 -11.48
C ARG A 43 15.30 9.92 -11.23
N ASP A 44 15.11 9.14 -10.17
CA ASP A 44 13.78 8.59 -9.80
C ASP A 44 13.10 7.93 -11.02
N GLU A 45 13.65 6.80 -11.47
CA GLU A 45 13.18 6.14 -12.68
C GLU A 45 11.82 5.47 -12.43
N LYS A 46 10.91 5.64 -13.40
CA LYS A 46 9.60 4.97 -13.41
C LYS A 46 9.83 3.46 -13.49
N ALA A 47 9.31 2.74 -12.52
CA ALA A 47 9.44 1.30 -12.44
C ALA A 47 8.16 0.58 -12.88
N LEU A 48 7.00 1.16 -12.61
CA LEU A 48 5.71 0.47 -12.75
C LEU A 48 4.56 1.48 -12.62
N LYS A 49 3.48 1.27 -13.39
CA LYS A 49 2.20 1.95 -13.16
C LYS A 49 1.25 1.01 -12.42
N MET A 50 0.74 1.42 -11.26
CA MET A 50 -0.32 0.70 -10.56
C MET A 50 -1.68 1.34 -10.83
N THR A 51 -2.72 0.51 -11.02
CA THR A 51 -4.10 0.97 -11.09
C THR A 51 -4.95 0.24 -10.07
N PHE A 52 -5.94 0.94 -9.53
CA PHE A 52 -6.89 0.43 -8.56
C PHE A 52 -8.29 0.77 -9.07
N GLU A 53 -9.17 -0.22 -9.16
CA GLU A 53 -10.57 -0.04 -9.53
C GLU A 53 -11.48 -0.66 -8.48
N VAL A 54 -12.34 0.15 -7.88
CA VAL A 54 -13.31 -0.31 -6.89
C VAL A 54 -14.49 -0.97 -7.61
N THR A 55 -14.52 -2.30 -7.64
CA THR A 55 -15.51 -3.08 -8.40
C THR A 55 -16.81 -3.29 -7.62
N ASN A 56 -16.74 -3.34 -6.29
CA ASN A 56 -17.90 -3.50 -5.44
C ASN A 56 -17.74 -2.75 -4.11
N VAL A 57 -18.85 -2.26 -3.56
CA VAL A 57 -18.95 -1.73 -2.20
C VAL A 57 -20.22 -2.27 -1.58
N ALA A 58 -20.13 -2.90 -0.42
CA ALA A 58 -21.27 -3.50 0.25
C ALA A 58 -21.13 -3.43 1.77
N ASP A 59 -22.25 -3.22 2.46
CA ASP A 59 -22.32 -3.29 3.91
C ASP A 59 -22.47 -4.75 4.37
N SER A 60 -21.72 -5.15 5.40
CA SER A 60 -21.81 -6.48 6.00
C SER A 60 -21.28 -6.46 7.44
N ALA A 61 -21.86 -7.26 8.34
CA ALA A 61 -21.31 -7.54 9.67
C ALA A 61 -20.80 -6.31 10.47
N GLY A 62 -21.51 -5.17 10.40
CA GLY A 62 -21.15 -3.95 11.15
C GLY A 62 -20.06 -3.08 10.51
N GLY A 63 -19.71 -3.32 9.24
CA GLY A 63 -18.81 -2.46 8.48
C GLY A 63 -19.17 -2.38 6.99
N THR A 64 -18.52 -1.48 6.27
CA THR A 64 -18.60 -1.38 4.81
C THR A 64 -17.35 -1.99 4.22
N PHE A 65 -17.50 -2.84 3.21
CA PHE A 65 -16.38 -3.49 2.53
C PHE A 65 -16.30 -3.01 1.09
N SER A 66 -15.09 -2.76 0.60
CA SER A 66 -14.85 -2.55 -0.83
C SER A 66 -14.01 -3.69 -1.41
N THR A 67 -14.37 -4.10 -2.62
CA THR A 67 -13.58 -5.02 -3.45
C THR A 67 -12.87 -4.19 -4.50
N ILE A 68 -11.54 -4.31 -4.57
CA ILE A 68 -10.68 -3.52 -5.42
C ILE A 68 -9.87 -4.45 -6.31
N THR A 69 -9.93 -4.22 -7.62
CA THR A 69 -9.00 -4.82 -8.57
C THR A 69 -7.76 -3.94 -8.63
N LYS A 70 -6.64 -4.46 -8.14
CA LYS A 70 -5.32 -3.85 -8.28
C LYS A 70 -4.60 -4.46 -9.47
N LYS A 71 -4.09 -3.62 -10.37
CA LYS A 71 -3.21 -4.04 -11.45
C LYS A 71 -1.87 -3.36 -11.33
N GLY A 72 -0.80 -4.05 -11.68
CA GLY A 72 0.44 -3.39 -12.05
C GLY A 72 0.69 -3.59 -13.52
N ILE A 73 1.28 -2.58 -14.14
CA ILE A 73 1.55 -2.51 -15.57
C ILE A 73 2.99 -2.03 -15.75
N GLY A 74 3.74 -2.74 -16.58
CA GLY A 74 5.10 -2.40 -16.98
C GLY A 74 5.15 -1.10 -17.79
N ILE A 75 6.31 -0.47 -17.78
CA ILE A 75 6.54 0.82 -18.45
C ILE A 75 6.91 0.61 -19.92
N LYS A 76 7.72 -0.41 -20.23
CA LYS A 76 8.23 -0.69 -21.58
C LYS A 76 7.36 -1.64 -22.38
N ASP A 77 6.70 -2.60 -21.74
CA ASP A 77 5.84 -3.60 -22.39
C ASP A 77 4.51 -3.76 -21.65
N ALA A 78 3.67 -2.72 -21.67
CA ALA A 78 2.41 -2.73 -20.93
C ALA A 78 1.44 -3.85 -21.34
N GLU A 79 1.60 -4.43 -22.53
CA GLU A 79 0.73 -5.51 -23.04
C GLU A 79 1.07 -6.84 -22.39
N ASN A 80 2.36 -7.18 -22.29
CA ASN A 80 2.81 -8.47 -21.74
C ASN A 80 3.18 -8.38 -20.25
N ASP A 81 3.68 -7.23 -19.81
CA ASP A 81 4.16 -7.02 -18.46
C ASP A 81 3.04 -6.46 -17.57
N HIS A 82 2.11 -7.32 -17.15
CA HIS A 82 1.05 -6.94 -16.22
C HIS A 82 0.70 -8.04 -15.21
N TYR A 83 0.13 -7.63 -14.08
CA TYR A 83 -0.53 -8.53 -13.13
C TYR A 83 -1.84 -7.94 -12.67
N GLU A 84 -2.71 -8.78 -12.12
CA GLU A 84 -3.97 -8.38 -11.53
C GLU A 84 -4.23 -9.18 -10.25
N LYS A 85 -4.70 -8.50 -9.20
CA LYS A 85 -5.17 -9.13 -7.97
C LYS A 85 -6.41 -8.42 -7.42
N THR A 86 -7.26 -9.19 -6.75
CA THR A 86 -8.42 -8.64 -6.03
C THR A 86 -8.07 -8.48 -4.55
N ILE A 87 -8.36 -7.31 -4.00
CA ILE A 87 -8.13 -6.97 -2.60
C ILE A 87 -9.46 -6.54 -1.98
N ARG A 88 -9.67 -6.89 -0.72
CA ARG A 88 -10.81 -6.40 0.07
C ARG A 88 -10.33 -5.40 1.11
N LEU A 89 -10.96 -4.24 1.16
CA LEU A 89 -10.79 -3.27 2.25
C LEU A 89 -12.02 -3.28 3.14
N GLN A 90 -11.82 -2.94 4.41
CA GLN A 90 -12.90 -2.79 5.38
C GLN A 90 -12.88 -1.38 5.96
N CYS A 91 -14.08 -0.83 6.11
CA CYS A 91 -14.40 0.34 6.89
C CYS A 91 -15.24 -0.10 8.08
N ASP A 92 -14.82 0.19 9.30
CA ASP A 92 -15.59 -0.11 10.52
C ASP A 92 -16.49 1.06 10.98
N GLY A 93 -16.69 2.05 10.09
CA GLY A 93 -17.42 3.29 10.38
C GLY A 93 -16.57 4.40 11.02
N LYS A 94 -15.31 4.10 11.41
CA LYS A 94 -14.37 5.08 11.97
C LYS A 94 -12.98 5.00 11.32
N ASN A 95 -12.57 3.82 10.92
CA ASN A 95 -11.25 3.49 10.42
C ASN A 95 -11.36 2.76 9.08
N LEU A 96 -10.42 3.06 8.19
CA LEU A 96 -10.17 2.28 7.00
C LEU A 96 -9.04 1.28 7.30
N LEU A 97 -9.34 -0.01 7.18
CA LEU A 97 -8.39 -1.08 7.37
C LEU A 97 -7.74 -1.40 6.02
N ILE A 98 -6.47 -1.00 5.88
CA ILE A 98 -5.72 -1.17 4.63
C ILE A 98 -4.69 -2.31 4.81
N PRO A 99 -4.69 -3.35 3.96
CA PRO A 99 -3.62 -4.35 3.91
C PRO A 99 -2.24 -3.71 3.73
N PHE A 100 -1.22 -4.24 4.41
CA PHE A 100 0.14 -3.66 4.35
C PHE A 100 0.71 -3.53 2.93
N ASP A 101 0.43 -4.50 2.08
CA ASP A 101 0.87 -4.56 0.68
C ASP A 101 -0.05 -3.83 -0.31
N PHE A 102 -1.06 -3.10 0.18
CA PHE A 102 -2.03 -2.45 -0.70
C PHE A 102 -1.36 -1.49 -1.69
N TYR A 103 -0.45 -0.62 -1.18
CA TYR A 103 0.28 0.35 -1.99
C TYR A 103 1.69 -0.09 -2.42
N SER A 104 2.12 -1.31 -2.08
CA SER A 104 3.41 -1.82 -2.55
C SER A 104 3.34 -2.26 -4.01
N ALA A 105 4.45 -2.14 -4.72
CA ALA A 105 4.62 -2.87 -5.97
C ALA A 105 4.63 -4.38 -5.68
N ASP A 106 3.67 -5.13 -6.21
CA ASP A 106 3.67 -6.60 -6.06
C ASP A 106 4.65 -7.28 -7.03
N THR A 107 4.96 -6.61 -8.14
CA THR A 107 5.99 -7.02 -9.08
C THR A 107 6.66 -5.80 -9.67
N THR A 108 7.85 -6.01 -10.23
CA THR A 108 8.57 -5.04 -11.06
C THR A 108 9.23 -5.82 -12.17
N TRP A 109 9.07 -5.38 -13.41
CA TRP A 109 9.56 -6.12 -14.58
C TRP A 109 11.03 -5.81 -14.85
N PHE A 110 11.78 -6.84 -15.22
CA PHE A 110 13.21 -6.71 -15.51
C PHE A 110 13.50 -5.70 -16.61
N ASN A 111 12.62 -5.62 -17.61
CA ASN A 111 12.78 -4.66 -18.68
C ASN A 111 12.64 -3.23 -18.17
N ASP A 112 11.81 -2.98 -17.17
CA ASP A 112 11.56 -1.65 -16.59
C ASP A 112 12.58 -1.23 -15.53
N ALA A 113 13.36 -2.19 -15.03
CA ALA A 113 14.47 -1.93 -14.17
C ALA A 113 15.51 -1.00 -14.84
N SER A 114 16.06 -0.06 -14.07
CA SER A 114 17.15 0.77 -14.59
C SER A 114 18.31 -0.10 -15.08
N ASN A 115 18.97 0.34 -16.15
CA ASN A 115 20.18 -0.33 -16.66
C ASN A 115 21.26 -0.46 -15.57
N THR A 116 21.25 0.41 -14.55
CA THR A 116 22.17 0.34 -13.41
C THR A 116 21.82 -0.83 -12.47
N ILE A 117 20.54 -1.13 -12.26
CA ILE A 117 20.08 -2.27 -11.45
C ILE A 117 20.37 -3.58 -12.20
N VAL A 118 20.06 -3.63 -13.50
CA VAL A 118 20.38 -4.78 -14.36
C VAL A 118 21.89 -5.06 -14.38
N LYS A 119 22.72 -4.03 -14.55
CA LYS A 119 24.20 -4.16 -14.51
C LYS A 119 24.72 -4.64 -13.15
N ARG A 120 24.06 -4.28 -12.06
CA ARG A 120 24.45 -4.70 -10.70
C ARG A 120 23.91 -6.08 -10.30
N HIS A 121 23.24 -6.80 -11.20
CA HIS A 121 22.70 -8.14 -10.95
C HIS A 121 21.79 -8.18 -9.71
N LEU A 122 21.06 -7.09 -9.46
CA LEU A 122 20.05 -7.04 -8.40
C LEU A 122 18.76 -7.65 -8.97
N PHE A 123 18.29 -8.74 -8.35
CA PHE A 123 17.14 -9.52 -8.82
C PHE A 123 15.83 -8.92 -8.33
N TYR A 124 14.77 -9.20 -9.10
CA TYR A 124 13.40 -8.78 -8.82
C TYR A 124 12.53 -9.93 -8.36
N THR A 125 11.58 -9.59 -7.49
CA THR A 125 10.79 -10.55 -6.74
C THR A 125 9.34 -10.34 -7.11
N GLY A 126 8.69 -11.38 -7.63
CA GLY A 126 7.24 -11.44 -7.58
C GLY A 126 6.86 -11.65 -6.12
N ASN A 127 6.20 -10.67 -5.51
CA ASN A 127 5.72 -10.81 -4.15
C ASN A 127 4.56 -11.81 -4.17
N ALA A 128 4.71 -12.94 -3.47
CA ALA A 128 3.54 -13.76 -3.18
C ALA A 128 2.56 -12.90 -2.35
N PRO A 129 1.23 -13.05 -2.54
CA PRO A 129 0.25 -12.39 -1.68
C PRO A 129 0.59 -12.65 -0.21
N ILE A 130 0.42 -11.64 0.65
CA ILE A 130 0.58 -11.87 2.09
C ILE A 130 -0.41 -12.96 2.49
N ALA A 131 0.12 -14.10 2.93
CA ALA A 131 -0.68 -15.29 3.25
C ALA A 131 -1.57 -15.08 4.48
N ASP A 132 -1.22 -14.10 5.32
CA ASP A 132 -1.99 -13.70 6.48
C ASP A 132 -3.08 -12.68 6.08
N PRO A 133 -4.36 -13.10 6.02
CA PRO A 133 -5.46 -12.20 5.69
C PRO A 133 -5.64 -11.10 6.72
N ASP A 134 -5.13 -11.26 7.94
CA ASP A 134 -5.28 -10.28 9.01
C ASP A 134 -4.18 -9.22 8.99
N ALA A 135 -3.21 -9.26 8.07
CA ALA A 135 -2.07 -8.34 7.95
C ALA A 135 -2.43 -6.92 7.47
N HIS A 136 -3.36 -6.26 8.14
CA HIS A 136 -3.77 -4.88 7.90
C HIS A 136 -3.05 -3.90 8.83
N TYR A 137 -2.85 -2.66 8.35
CA TYR A 137 -2.68 -1.50 9.18
C TYR A 137 -3.99 -0.69 9.20
N THR A 138 -4.34 -0.20 10.38
CA THR A 138 -5.53 0.62 10.58
C THR A 138 -5.17 2.08 10.32
N ILE A 139 -5.78 2.69 9.30
CA ILE A 139 -5.78 4.16 9.14
C ILE A 139 -7.08 4.68 9.75
N PRO A 140 -7.04 5.39 10.89
CA PRO A 140 -8.22 6.12 11.33
C PRO A 140 -8.58 7.18 10.30
N LEU A 141 -9.86 7.32 9.95
CA LEU A 141 -10.28 8.33 8.97
C LEU A 141 -10.41 9.71 9.62
N VAL A 142 -10.65 9.75 10.93
CA VAL A 142 -10.46 10.93 11.77
C VAL A 142 -9.04 10.91 12.31
N LEU A 143 -8.11 11.47 11.54
CA LEU A 143 -6.71 11.62 11.96
C LEU A 143 -6.50 12.82 12.89
N GLU A 144 -7.53 13.66 13.08
CA GLU A 144 -7.54 14.72 14.08
C GLU A 144 -7.66 14.10 15.49
N GLY A 145 -6.61 14.25 16.30
CA GLY A 145 -6.52 13.63 17.63
C GLY A 145 -5.84 12.25 17.66
N ALA A 146 -5.34 11.75 16.52
CA ALA A 146 -4.57 10.51 16.46
C ALA A 146 -3.13 10.61 17.02
N ALA A 147 -2.80 11.72 17.70
CA ALA A 147 -1.59 11.83 18.49
C ALA A 147 -1.66 10.80 19.62
N GLY A 148 -0.96 9.68 19.44
CA GLY A 148 -0.94 8.58 20.42
C GLY A 148 -1.74 7.34 20.04
N LEU A 149 -2.02 7.08 18.75
CA LEU A 149 -2.42 5.73 18.32
C LEU A 149 -1.50 4.69 18.94
N ALA A 150 -2.09 3.73 19.66
CA ALA A 150 -1.34 2.68 20.33
C ALA A 150 -0.45 1.96 19.31
N ILE A 151 0.84 1.90 19.63
CA ILE A 151 1.84 1.18 18.87
C ILE A 151 1.56 -0.31 19.07
N ALA A 152 0.74 -0.91 18.20
CA ALA A 152 0.71 -2.36 18.08
C ALA A 152 1.88 -2.76 17.18
N THR A 153 2.94 -3.33 17.77
CA THR A 153 3.96 -4.00 16.97
C THR A 153 3.30 -5.16 16.25
N LYS A 154 3.32 -5.15 14.92
CA LYS A 154 2.74 -6.21 14.11
C LYS A 154 3.84 -6.86 13.29
N GLN A 155 3.92 -8.18 13.38
CA GLN A 155 4.82 -8.98 12.57
C GLN A 155 4.03 -9.54 11.39
N ILE A 156 4.53 -9.33 10.19
CA ILE A 156 3.95 -9.82 8.95
C ILE A 156 5.02 -10.70 8.29
N LYS A 157 4.73 -12.00 8.19
CA LYS A 157 5.58 -12.94 7.45
C LYS A 157 5.11 -12.98 6.01
N GLN A 158 6.05 -12.77 5.09
CA GLN A 158 5.82 -12.95 3.67
C GLN A 158 6.84 -13.94 3.13
N ALA A 159 6.36 -15.07 2.65
CA ALA A 159 7.20 -16.05 1.97
C ALA A 159 7.40 -15.61 0.52
N PHE A 160 8.64 -15.64 0.06
CA PHE A 160 8.99 -15.47 -1.34
C PHE A 160 9.41 -16.83 -1.85
N THR A 161 8.47 -17.52 -2.49
CA THR A 161 8.83 -18.63 -3.34
C THR A 161 9.63 -18.07 -4.49
N LYS A 162 10.74 -18.74 -4.84
CA LYS A 162 11.32 -18.66 -6.17
C LYS A 162 10.15 -18.75 -7.13
N THR A 163 9.88 -17.67 -7.87
CA THR A 163 9.02 -17.79 -9.02
C THR A 163 9.63 -18.91 -9.85
N GLY A 164 8.85 -19.99 -10.00
CA GLY A 164 9.07 -20.97 -11.05
C GLY A 164 9.27 -20.24 -12.37
N GLU A 165 9.86 -20.93 -13.34
CA GLU A 165 9.96 -20.48 -14.73
C GLU A 165 8.77 -19.58 -15.09
N LEU A 166 9.03 -18.32 -15.43
CA LEU A 166 8.01 -17.40 -15.93
C LEU A 166 7.18 -18.16 -16.98
N PRO A 167 5.84 -18.10 -16.97
CA PRO A 167 5.03 -18.83 -17.94
C PRO A 167 5.42 -18.40 -19.35
N THR A 168 5.82 -19.40 -20.12
CA THR A 168 6.46 -19.26 -21.41
C THR A 168 5.40 -19.19 -22.51
N GLN A 169 5.34 -18.09 -23.27
CA GLN A 169 4.84 -18.11 -24.63
C GLN A 169 5.89 -17.52 -25.57
N GLY A 170 6.16 -18.24 -26.67
CA GLY A 170 6.94 -17.76 -27.81
C GLY A 170 8.30 -18.42 -27.94
N THR A 171 8.38 -19.43 -28.81
CA THR A 171 9.58 -19.89 -29.52
C THR A 171 10.29 -18.65 -30.09
N ASP A 172 11.40 -18.18 -29.52
CA ASP A 172 12.73 -18.29 -30.12
C ASP A 172 13.70 -17.46 -29.26
N GLY A 173 14.53 -18.13 -28.44
CA GLY A 173 15.69 -17.52 -27.76
C GLY A 173 15.57 -17.39 -26.24
N TRP A 174 16.07 -18.40 -25.50
CA TRP A 174 16.11 -18.41 -24.04
C TRP A 174 17.39 -17.77 -23.51
N HIS A 175 17.26 -16.65 -22.78
CA HIS A 175 18.30 -16.27 -21.83
C HIS A 175 17.94 -16.81 -20.45
N LYS A 176 18.60 -17.89 -20.03
CA LYS A 176 18.69 -18.23 -18.61
C LYS A 176 19.39 -17.07 -17.92
N VAL A 177 18.67 -16.23 -17.17
CA VAL A 177 19.31 -15.35 -16.20
C VAL A 177 19.73 -16.23 -15.03
N LYS A 178 20.86 -16.92 -15.19
CA LYS A 178 21.51 -17.63 -14.09
C LYS A 178 22.05 -16.54 -13.17
N GLY A 179 21.31 -16.23 -12.10
CA GLY A 179 21.82 -15.37 -11.06
C GLY A 179 22.98 -16.05 -10.36
N GLU A 180 24.21 -15.73 -10.75
CA GLU A 180 25.43 -16.34 -10.20
C GLU A 180 25.81 -15.79 -8.81
N SER A 181 25.03 -14.87 -8.22
CA SER A 181 25.26 -14.42 -6.85
C SER A 181 24.56 -15.32 -5.83
N GLY A 182 25.36 -16.15 -5.14
CA GLY A 182 24.93 -17.23 -4.24
C GLY A 182 24.18 -16.85 -2.95
N ILE A 183 23.70 -15.61 -2.79
CA ILE A 183 22.92 -15.17 -1.61
C ILE A 183 21.41 -15.36 -1.82
N TRP A 184 20.93 -15.36 -3.08
CA TRP A 184 19.49 -15.35 -3.39
C TRP A 184 19.05 -16.50 -4.31
N SER A 185 19.85 -17.57 -4.39
CA SER A 185 19.56 -18.78 -5.18
C SER A 185 18.55 -19.74 -4.55
N LYS A 186 17.96 -19.36 -3.41
CA LYS A 186 17.01 -20.15 -2.63
C LYS A 186 15.75 -19.32 -2.34
N ASP A 187 14.63 -20.01 -2.15
CA ASP A 187 13.45 -19.44 -1.52
C ASP A 187 13.87 -18.70 -0.25
N TYR A 188 13.30 -17.52 -0.02
CA TYR A 188 13.60 -16.74 1.16
C TYR A 188 12.31 -16.23 1.79
N GLU A 189 12.33 -16.09 3.10
CA GLU A 189 11.25 -15.47 3.84
C GLU A 189 11.67 -14.04 4.18
N MET A 190 10.78 -13.09 3.91
CA MET A 190 10.91 -11.74 4.42
C MET A 190 9.95 -11.59 5.60
N LEU A 191 10.51 -11.28 6.76
CA LEU A 191 9.71 -10.88 7.91
C LEU A 191 9.70 -9.36 7.97
N THR A 192 8.52 -8.78 7.80
CA THR A 192 8.29 -7.35 8.02
C THR A 192 7.79 -7.14 9.44
N ILE A 193 8.49 -6.31 10.20
CA ILE A 193 8.13 -5.97 11.58
C ILE A 193 7.77 -4.49 11.60
N ILE A 194 6.49 -4.17 11.72
CA ILE A 194 6.03 -2.79 11.91
C ILE A 194 6.27 -2.42 13.36
N LYS A 195 7.18 -1.47 13.59
CA LYS A 195 7.56 -1.02 14.93
C LYS A 195 6.69 0.12 15.42
N ALA A 196 6.35 1.07 14.55
CA ALA A 196 5.52 2.21 14.91
C ALA A 196 4.83 2.82 13.69
N ILE A 197 3.63 3.34 13.90
CA ILE A 197 2.89 4.19 12.95
C ILE A 197 2.58 5.49 13.68
N LYS A 198 2.95 6.64 13.11
CA LYS A 198 2.80 7.94 13.75
C LYS A 198 2.27 8.98 12.76
N VAL A 199 1.25 9.72 13.15
CA VAL A 199 0.82 10.92 12.42
C VAL A 199 1.73 12.08 12.85
N ALA A 200 2.50 12.61 11.91
CA ALA A 200 3.48 13.67 12.17
C ALA A 200 2.93 15.08 11.96
N GLY A 201 1.86 15.23 11.18
CA GLY A 201 1.25 16.53 10.88
C GLY A 201 0.39 16.51 9.63
N LYS A 202 0.15 17.70 9.07
CA LYS A 202 -0.51 17.91 7.78
C LYS A 202 0.38 18.73 6.85
N GLU A 203 0.31 18.48 5.54
CA GLU A 203 0.95 19.29 4.51
C GLU A 203 0.14 19.31 3.21
N LYS A 204 0.30 20.36 2.40
CA LYS A 204 -0.19 20.38 1.03
C LYS A 204 0.78 19.62 0.13
N VAL A 205 0.27 18.65 -0.62
CA VAL A 205 1.03 17.88 -1.61
C VAL A 205 0.42 18.08 -2.98
N THR A 206 1.27 18.42 -3.96
CA THR A 206 0.88 18.52 -5.36
C THR A 206 1.47 17.36 -6.14
N THR A 207 0.63 16.67 -6.92
CA THR A 207 1.01 15.63 -7.88
C THR A 207 0.31 15.90 -9.21
N ALA A 208 0.47 15.00 -10.19
CA ALA A 208 -0.30 15.08 -11.44
C ALA A 208 -1.83 15.00 -11.24
N ALA A 209 -2.29 14.40 -10.13
CA ALA A 209 -3.72 14.27 -9.82
C ALA A 209 -4.34 15.54 -9.23
N GLY A 210 -3.54 16.54 -8.83
CA GLY A 210 -4.00 17.77 -8.20
C GLY A 210 -3.19 18.15 -6.96
N THR A 211 -3.76 19.05 -6.14
CA THR A 211 -3.18 19.45 -4.85
C THR A 211 -4.10 19.04 -3.73
N PHE A 212 -3.55 18.38 -2.71
CA PHE A 212 -4.29 17.76 -1.63
C PHE A 212 -3.74 18.19 -0.27
N GLU A 213 -4.63 18.53 0.66
CA GLU A 213 -4.30 18.57 2.09
C GLU A 213 -4.12 17.13 2.58
N CYS A 214 -2.90 16.76 2.95
CA CYS A 214 -2.53 15.41 3.33
C CYS A 214 -2.09 15.34 4.78
N TYR A 215 -2.39 14.22 5.44
CA TYR A 215 -1.73 13.83 6.67
C TYR A 215 -0.39 13.18 6.36
N ILE A 216 0.63 13.53 7.15
CA ILE A 216 1.95 12.88 7.09
C ILE A 216 1.92 11.72 8.08
N ILE A 217 2.07 10.50 7.58
CA ILE A 217 2.10 9.27 8.37
C ILE A 217 3.47 8.63 8.21
N ASN A 218 4.19 8.49 9.31
CA ASN A 218 5.48 7.82 9.37
C ASN A 218 5.30 6.38 9.85
N VAL A 219 5.84 5.42 9.12
CA VAL A 219 5.86 4.00 9.51
C VAL A 219 7.30 3.56 9.67
N ASP A 220 7.69 3.23 10.90
CA ASP A 220 8.98 2.60 11.20
C ASP A 220 8.83 1.08 11.08
N CYS A 221 9.66 0.43 10.27
CA CYS A 221 9.62 -1.01 10.11
C CYS A 221 11.01 -1.63 9.93
N ASP A 222 11.12 -2.92 10.23
CA ASP A 222 12.30 -3.72 9.97
C ASP A 222 11.96 -4.83 8.98
N PHE A 223 12.80 -4.99 7.97
CA PHE A 223 12.78 -6.15 7.08
C PHE A 223 13.89 -7.11 7.49
N GLN A 224 13.50 -8.31 7.87
CA GLN A 224 14.45 -9.39 8.14
C GLN A 224 14.46 -10.36 6.97
N PHE A 225 15.65 -10.63 6.44
CA PHE A 225 15.91 -11.56 5.36
C PHE A 225 17.18 -12.34 5.69
N ASN A 226 17.09 -13.67 5.74
CA ASN A 226 18.23 -14.58 5.98
C ASN A 226 19.12 -14.17 7.18
N GLY A 227 18.52 -13.69 8.28
CA GLY A 227 19.23 -13.26 9.48
C GLY A 227 19.80 -11.82 9.44
N ALA A 228 19.75 -11.14 8.29
CA ALA A 228 20.07 -9.72 8.19
C ALA A 228 18.80 -8.88 8.44
N THR A 229 18.96 -7.67 8.99
CA THR A 229 17.87 -6.71 9.22
C THR A 229 18.15 -5.41 8.47
N LEU A 230 17.22 -4.97 7.64
CA LEU A 230 17.18 -3.61 7.08
C LEU A 230 16.09 -2.80 7.75
N VAL A 231 16.48 -1.65 8.29
CA VAL A 231 15.53 -0.71 8.85
C VAL A 231 14.98 0.14 7.71
N ASN A 232 13.66 0.17 7.55
CA ASN A 232 12.97 1.00 6.58
C ASN A 232 12.02 1.97 7.27
N ARG A 233 11.90 3.17 6.71
CA ARG A 233 10.89 4.14 7.13
C ARG A 233 10.06 4.56 5.94
N TYR A 234 8.75 4.43 6.07
CA TYR A 234 7.81 4.96 5.11
C TYR A 234 7.32 6.32 5.57
N THR A 235 7.30 7.28 4.65
CA THR A 235 6.63 8.57 4.85
C THR A 235 5.48 8.66 3.85
N MET A 236 4.26 8.42 4.34
CA MET A 236 3.04 8.43 3.55
C MET A 236 2.34 9.78 3.70
N ARG A 237 1.87 10.33 2.58
CA ARG A 237 1.00 11.50 2.52
C ARG A 237 -0.37 11.01 2.10
N TYR A 238 -1.29 11.02 3.04
CA TYR A 238 -2.60 10.41 2.90
C TYR A 238 -3.68 11.47 2.98
N ASN A 239 -4.59 11.48 2.00
CA ASN A 239 -5.78 12.31 1.99
C ASN A 239 -7.01 11.40 2.18
N PRO A 240 -7.92 11.67 3.15
CA PRO A 240 -9.06 10.78 3.42
C PRO A 240 -9.98 10.52 2.22
N GLU A 241 -10.09 11.50 1.33
CA GLU A 241 -10.93 11.43 0.15
C GLU A 241 -10.26 10.76 -1.05
N ALA A 242 -8.98 11.04 -1.29
CA ALA A 242 -8.25 10.51 -2.44
C ALA A 242 -7.48 9.20 -2.15
N GLY A 243 -7.21 8.89 -0.88
CA GLY A 243 -6.33 7.81 -0.46
C GLY A 243 -4.86 8.24 -0.34
N LEU A 244 -3.92 7.33 -0.60
CA LEU A 244 -2.50 7.69 -0.69
C LEU A 244 -2.29 8.69 -1.82
N VAL A 245 -1.60 9.79 -1.54
CA VAL A 245 -1.20 10.79 -2.53
C VAL A 245 0.27 10.62 -2.89
N LYS A 246 1.12 10.40 -1.89
CA LYS A 246 2.56 10.15 -2.08
C LYS A 246 3.12 9.26 -0.98
N MET A 247 4.03 8.36 -1.32
CA MET A 247 4.79 7.55 -0.38
C MET A 247 6.26 7.62 -0.73
N GLU A 248 7.12 7.73 0.28
CA GLU A 248 8.56 7.61 0.15
C GLU A 248 9.04 6.50 1.09
N ILE A 249 9.98 5.69 0.63
CA ILE A 249 10.56 4.60 1.41
C ILE A 249 12.05 4.88 1.56
N ASP A 250 12.51 5.07 2.79
CA ASP A 250 13.89 5.37 3.12
C ASP A 250 14.54 4.19 3.85
N MET A 251 15.76 3.85 3.44
CA MET A 251 16.55 2.78 4.05
C MET A 251 17.54 3.35 5.07
N PHE A 252 17.72 2.63 6.18
CA PHE A 252 18.60 3.01 7.27
C PHE A 252 19.55 1.87 7.66
N SER A 253 20.77 2.26 8.03
CA SER A 253 21.73 1.41 8.75
C SER A 253 21.91 2.00 10.15
N GLY A 254 21.31 1.35 11.15
CA GLY A 254 21.13 1.96 12.46
C GLY A 254 20.27 3.24 12.36
N ASN A 255 20.77 4.36 12.86
CA ASN A 255 20.07 5.66 12.79
C ASN A 255 20.41 6.48 11.54
N ARG A 256 21.36 6.03 10.71
CA ARG A 256 21.80 6.77 9.53
C ARG A 256 20.97 6.37 8.31
N LYS A 257 20.36 7.36 7.64
CA LYS A 257 19.75 7.16 6.32
C LYS A 257 20.85 6.82 5.32
N ILE A 258 20.73 5.66 4.67
CA ILE A 258 21.69 5.19 3.65
C ILE A 258 21.19 5.40 2.23
N GLY A 259 19.89 5.63 2.04
CA GLY A 259 19.30 5.92 0.74
C GLY A 259 17.78 5.95 0.78
N ARG A 260 17.18 6.19 -0.39
CA ARG A 260 15.76 5.95 -0.67
C ARG A 260 15.65 4.58 -1.36
N SER A 261 14.71 3.73 -0.97
CA SER A 261 14.41 2.45 -1.64
C SER A 261 13.30 2.55 -2.68
N GLY A 262 12.50 3.62 -2.66
CA GLY A 262 11.50 3.89 -3.68
C GLY A 262 10.52 5.00 -3.31
N SER A 263 9.61 5.30 -4.22
CA SER A 263 8.46 6.15 -3.96
C SER A 263 7.25 5.75 -4.80
N VAL A 264 6.08 6.18 -4.36
CA VAL A 264 4.80 6.01 -5.07
C VAL A 264 4.12 7.36 -5.12
N GLU A 265 3.58 7.75 -6.28
CA GLU A 265 2.90 9.03 -6.47
C GLU A 265 1.57 8.85 -7.21
N LEU A 266 0.52 9.50 -6.71
CA LEU A 266 -0.81 9.49 -7.32
C LEU A 266 -0.81 10.31 -8.62
N LEU A 267 -1.11 9.64 -9.74
CA LEU A 267 -1.22 10.25 -11.06
C LEU A 267 -2.62 10.76 -11.37
N SER A 268 -3.64 9.98 -11.02
CA SER A 268 -5.02 10.36 -11.24
C SER A 268 -5.95 9.70 -10.21
N VAL A 269 -7.05 10.38 -9.91
CA VAL A 269 -8.16 9.85 -9.11
C VAL A 269 -9.47 10.26 -9.77
N LYS A 270 -10.33 9.28 -10.03
CA LYS A 270 -11.68 9.46 -10.54
C LYS A 270 -12.61 8.75 -9.56
N LYS A 271 -13.52 9.49 -8.92
CA LYS A 271 -14.53 8.92 -8.03
C LYS A 271 -15.77 8.52 -8.83
#